data_AF-A0A2N3IED4-F1
#
_entry.id   AF-A0A2N3IED4-F1
#
_cell.length_a   1.000
_cell.length_b   1.000
_cell.length_c   1.000
_cell.angle_alpha   90.00
_cell.angle_beta   90.00
_cell.angle_gamma   90.00
#
_symmetry.space_group_name_H-M   'P 1'
#
loop_
_entity.id
_entity.type
_entity.pdbx_description
1 polymer ?
#
loop_
_entity_poly.entity_id
_entity_poly.type
_entity_poly.pdbx_seq_one_letter_code
_entity_poly.pdbx_strand_id
1 'polypeptide(L)'
;MNICFDVLNIYYIPQYFPVWRELKKRGHNCSLVVYSKKNDKNLLTYTLENLDISYTWVYDDNEAKDLYLTKKPDWIFFGNEFAFLDEIHKNSKTVQMGHGVGPKPSYYRKSDSPMTVRFMEGKLRLKKIEEMYPNDKFVQVGFSKLDPIFDETEQGLDLANLGLDPNKKTILYAPTFNPTSLGCFPKNWPSEFSEYNILIKVHSLTLSRNRYKIDQERIQAWKQYSNVYVAGVDEFSLVPFLKTADILVSEASSTLFEFAALDKPVVICDFYDLKWSYKGIFKYRFEKRFGKDSAIYKDLGAHATNYKKLNTVIKDEIENPENFKNSRLKYNIDHVGPTDGNASIRIANYLESK
;
A
#
# COMPACT_ATOMS: atom_id res chain seq x y z
N MET A 1 22.11 -17.51 -2.05
CA MET A 1 20.83 -18.13 -1.68
C MET A 1 19.89 -18.10 -2.88
N ASN A 2 18.99 -19.08 -2.95
CA ASN A 2 17.81 -19.12 -3.81
C ASN A 2 16.59 -18.63 -3.01
N ILE A 3 15.97 -17.54 -3.46
CA ILE A 3 14.92 -16.83 -2.72
C ILE A 3 13.68 -16.70 -3.60
N CYS A 4 12.53 -17.08 -3.05
CA CYS A 4 11.24 -16.94 -3.72
C CYS A 4 10.39 -15.88 -3.02
N PHE A 5 9.69 -15.06 -3.79
CA PHE A 5 8.67 -14.14 -3.30
C PHE A 5 7.29 -14.58 -3.77
N ASP A 6 6.43 -14.94 -2.83
CA ASP A 6 5.07 -15.39 -3.07
C ASP A 6 4.13 -14.21 -3.32
N VAL A 7 3.70 -14.07 -4.57
CA VAL A 7 2.86 -12.97 -5.06
C VAL A 7 1.44 -13.50 -5.30
N LEU A 8 0.73 -13.76 -4.21
CA LEU A 8 -0.70 -14.05 -4.25
C LEU A 8 -1.50 -12.88 -4.86
N ASN A 9 -1.10 -11.64 -4.56
CA ASN A 9 -1.72 -10.44 -5.14
C ASN A 9 -0.66 -9.46 -5.65
N ILE A 10 -0.91 -8.85 -6.81
CA ILE A 10 -0.02 -7.86 -7.45
C ILE A 10 0.46 -6.73 -6.54
N TYR A 11 -0.40 -6.27 -5.62
CA TYR A 11 -0.06 -5.18 -4.71
C TYR A 11 0.94 -5.58 -3.60
N TYR A 12 1.43 -6.82 -3.58
CA TYR A 12 2.56 -7.23 -2.74
C TYR A 12 3.90 -6.81 -3.36
N ILE A 13 3.98 -6.71 -4.69
CA ILE A 13 5.22 -6.41 -5.42
C ILE A 13 5.88 -5.11 -4.91
N PRO A 14 5.18 -3.98 -4.68
CA PRO A 14 5.82 -2.77 -4.18
C PRO A 14 6.55 -2.93 -2.84
N GLN A 15 6.08 -3.83 -1.97
CA GLN A 15 6.75 -4.12 -0.70
C GLN A 15 7.95 -5.05 -0.88
N TYR A 16 7.86 -6.03 -1.80
CA TYR A 16 8.93 -6.97 -2.09
C TYR A 16 10.06 -6.38 -2.93
N PHE A 17 9.74 -5.49 -3.87
CA PHE A 17 10.66 -5.08 -4.92
C PHE A 17 11.95 -4.43 -4.40
N PRO A 18 11.92 -3.56 -3.37
CA PRO A 18 13.16 -3.02 -2.80
C PRO A 18 14.04 -4.10 -2.15
N VAL A 19 13.43 -5.08 -1.48
CA VAL A 19 14.14 -6.24 -0.91
C VAL A 19 14.73 -7.12 -2.01
N TRP A 20 13.95 -7.40 -3.07
CA TRP A 20 14.40 -8.16 -4.23
C TRP A 20 15.60 -7.49 -4.91
N ARG A 21 15.56 -6.16 -5.11
CA ARG A 21 16.66 -5.39 -5.72
C ARG A 21 17.93 -5.49 -4.88
N GLU A 22 17.82 -5.33 -3.56
CA GLU A 22 18.97 -5.41 -2.66
C GLU A 22 19.59 -6.82 -2.65
N LEU A 23 18.77 -7.88 -2.60
CA LEU A 23 19.27 -9.27 -2.64
C LEU A 23 19.91 -9.60 -4.00
N LYS A 24 19.34 -9.12 -5.11
CA LYS A 24 19.92 -9.28 -6.45
C LYS A 24 21.26 -8.56 -6.56
N LYS A 25 21.37 -7.34 -6.02
CA LYS A 25 22.62 -6.57 -5.96
C LYS A 25 23.72 -7.33 -5.19
N ARG A 26 23.37 -8.10 -4.17
CA ARG A 26 24.28 -8.98 -3.41
C ARG A 26 24.58 -10.32 -4.08
N GLY A 27 24.14 -10.53 -5.32
CA GLY A 27 24.43 -11.73 -6.11
C GLY A 27 23.58 -12.94 -5.75
N HIS A 28 22.45 -12.76 -5.05
CA HIS A 28 21.51 -13.86 -4.80
C HIS A 28 20.61 -14.13 -6.01
N ASN A 29 20.09 -15.35 -6.06
CA ASN A 29 19.09 -15.73 -7.04
C ASN A 29 17.70 -15.47 -6.46
N CYS A 30 16.91 -14.62 -7.11
CA CYS A 30 15.61 -14.20 -6.63
C CYS A 30 14.56 -14.35 -7.72
N SER A 31 13.41 -14.96 -7.39
CA SER A 31 12.30 -15.13 -8.32
C SER A 31 10.95 -14.87 -7.66
N LEU A 32 9.95 -14.46 -8.46
CA LEU A 32 8.56 -14.34 -8.02
C LEU A 32 7.79 -15.62 -8.33
N VAL A 33 6.89 -16.02 -7.43
CA VAL A 33 5.87 -17.04 -7.69
C VAL A 33 4.52 -16.33 -7.74
N VAL A 34 3.90 -16.30 -8.92
CA VAL A 34 2.75 -15.43 -9.21
C VAL A 34 1.50 -16.26 -9.46
N TYR A 35 0.41 -15.90 -8.78
CA TYR A 35 -0.83 -16.67 -8.80
C TYR A 35 -1.77 -16.23 -9.92
N SER A 36 -1.97 -17.08 -10.93
CA SER A 36 -2.85 -16.76 -12.07
C SER A 36 -4.35 -16.79 -11.71
N LYS A 37 -4.74 -17.47 -10.63
CA LYS A 37 -6.13 -17.46 -10.13
C LYS A 37 -6.56 -16.11 -9.55
N LYS A 38 -5.60 -15.30 -9.11
CA LYS A 38 -5.86 -14.00 -8.44
C LYS A 38 -5.47 -12.81 -9.30
N ASN A 39 -4.61 -13.00 -10.29
CA ASN A 39 -4.04 -11.94 -11.08
C ASN A 39 -4.22 -12.21 -12.58
N ASP A 40 -4.47 -11.15 -13.34
CA ASP A 40 -4.58 -11.25 -14.79
C ASP A 40 -3.20 -11.54 -15.39
N LYS A 41 -3.04 -12.73 -15.95
CA LYS A 41 -1.77 -13.21 -16.51
C LYS A 41 -1.28 -12.34 -17.66
N ASN A 42 -2.19 -11.91 -18.54
CA ASN A 42 -1.83 -11.14 -19.72
C ASN A 42 -1.36 -9.73 -19.33
N LEU A 43 -2.09 -9.09 -18.42
CA LEU A 43 -1.73 -7.75 -17.93
C LEU A 43 -0.37 -7.77 -17.20
N LEU A 44 -0.12 -8.81 -16.40
CA LEU A 44 1.06 -8.85 -15.54
C LEU A 44 2.34 -9.29 -16.24
N THR A 45 2.27 -10.17 -17.23
CA THR A 45 3.46 -10.66 -17.93
C THR A 45 4.27 -9.49 -18.49
N TYR A 46 3.62 -8.52 -19.16
CA TYR A 46 4.29 -7.34 -19.68
C TYR A 46 5.03 -6.55 -18.58
N THR A 47 4.39 -6.31 -17.44
CA THR A 47 5.02 -5.58 -16.34
C THR A 47 6.19 -6.33 -15.72
N LEU A 48 6.08 -7.66 -15.58
CA LEU A 48 7.13 -8.49 -15.01
C LEU A 48 8.36 -8.58 -15.94
N GLU A 49 8.13 -8.69 -17.25
CA GLU A 49 9.19 -8.71 -18.28
C GLU A 49 9.92 -7.35 -18.34
N ASN A 50 9.19 -6.22 -18.29
CA ASN A 50 9.82 -4.89 -18.27
C ASN A 50 10.69 -4.62 -17.05
N LEU A 51 10.40 -5.29 -15.92
CA LEU A 51 11.20 -5.17 -14.71
C LEU A 51 12.40 -6.14 -14.67
N ASP A 52 12.58 -6.98 -15.72
CA ASP A 52 13.59 -8.03 -15.79
C ASP A 52 13.60 -8.95 -14.56
N ILE A 53 12.40 -9.30 -14.08
CA ILE A 53 12.23 -10.14 -12.91
C ILE A 53 11.99 -11.58 -13.34
N SER A 54 12.80 -12.52 -12.85
CA SER A 54 12.49 -13.95 -12.99
C SER A 54 11.20 -14.29 -12.26
N TYR A 55 10.24 -14.92 -12.93
CA TYR A 55 8.99 -15.36 -12.30
C TYR A 55 8.58 -16.79 -12.71
N THR A 56 7.67 -17.38 -11.94
CA THR A 56 7.01 -18.65 -12.26
C THR A 56 5.52 -18.50 -11.97
N TRP A 57 4.67 -18.91 -12.90
CA TRP A 57 3.23 -18.91 -12.71
C TRP A 57 2.79 -20.19 -12.00
N VAL A 58 1.88 -20.04 -11.05
CA VAL A 58 1.15 -21.13 -10.40
C VAL A 58 -0.33 -20.77 -10.37
N TYR A 59 -1.22 -21.76 -10.43
CA TYR A 59 -2.65 -21.51 -10.37
C TYR A 59 -3.10 -21.19 -8.95
N ASP A 60 -2.72 -22.00 -7.97
CA ASP A 60 -3.12 -21.88 -6.57
C ASP A 60 -2.06 -22.37 -5.57
N ASP A 61 -2.43 -22.44 -4.29
CA ASP A 61 -1.52 -22.77 -3.19
C ASP A 61 -0.96 -24.20 -3.30
N ASN A 62 -1.66 -25.14 -3.95
CA ASN A 62 -1.15 -26.50 -4.12
C ASN A 62 -0.01 -26.53 -5.14
N GLU A 63 -0.18 -25.87 -6.27
CA GLU A 63 0.89 -25.74 -7.27
C GLU A 63 2.08 -24.94 -6.71
N ALA A 64 1.83 -23.89 -5.92
CA ALA A 64 2.88 -23.16 -5.22
C ALA A 64 3.65 -24.08 -4.26
N LYS A 65 2.95 -24.87 -3.45
CA LYS A 65 3.55 -25.87 -2.55
C LYS A 65 4.41 -26.87 -3.31
N ASP A 66 3.88 -27.49 -4.38
CA ASP A 66 4.61 -28.50 -5.16
C ASP A 66 5.88 -27.90 -5.80
N LEU A 67 5.79 -26.65 -6.27
CA LEU A 67 6.93 -25.89 -6.76
C LEU A 67 7.98 -25.67 -5.66
N TYR A 68 7.57 -25.25 -4.46
CA TYR A 68 8.49 -25.01 -3.35
C TYR A 68 9.14 -26.30 -2.85
N LEU A 69 8.40 -27.40 -2.76
CA LEU A 69 8.94 -28.72 -2.38
C LEU A 69 9.94 -29.28 -3.41
N THR A 70 9.76 -28.93 -4.69
CA THR A 70 10.67 -29.30 -5.78
C THR A 70 11.91 -28.41 -5.82
N LYS A 71 11.72 -27.08 -5.83
CA LYS A 71 12.83 -26.10 -5.95
C LYS A 71 13.66 -25.96 -4.68
N LYS A 72 13.07 -26.23 -3.51
CA LYS A 72 13.71 -26.10 -2.19
C LYS A 72 14.49 -24.80 -2.03
N PRO A 73 13.85 -23.62 -2.20
CA PRO A 73 14.53 -22.35 -1.98
C PRO A 73 15.01 -22.22 -0.53
N ASP A 74 16.09 -21.48 -0.29
CA ASP A 74 16.59 -21.22 1.06
C ASP A 74 15.56 -20.40 1.87
N TRP A 75 14.92 -19.43 1.21
CA TRP A 75 13.93 -18.52 1.79
C TRP A 75 12.71 -18.32 0.89
N ILE A 76 11.52 -18.26 1.50
CA ILE A 76 10.26 -17.90 0.82
C ILE A 76 9.57 -16.76 1.56
N PHE A 77 9.28 -15.68 0.85
CA PHE A 77 8.55 -14.52 1.37
C PHE A 77 7.06 -14.64 1.11
N PHE A 78 6.24 -14.55 2.15
CA PHE A 78 4.79 -14.54 2.08
C PHE A 78 4.19 -13.22 2.57
N GLY A 79 3.17 -12.73 1.85
CA GLY A 79 2.45 -11.50 2.18
C GLY A 79 1.25 -11.73 3.12
N ASN A 80 0.97 -12.99 3.40
CA ASN A 80 -0.14 -13.47 4.22
C ASN A 80 0.21 -14.82 4.87
N GLU A 81 -0.78 -15.47 5.48
CA GLU A 81 -0.72 -16.89 5.84
C GLU A 81 -0.55 -17.79 4.60
N PHE A 82 0.00 -18.99 4.81
CA PHE A 82 0.13 -20.04 3.80
C PHE A 82 -0.19 -21.39 4.44
N ALA A 83 -0.93 -22.25 3.75
CA ALA A 83 -1.53 -23.44 4.38
C ALA A 83 -0.54 -24.59 4.65
N PHE A 84 0.55 -24.68 3.88
CA PHE A 84 1.39 -25.88 3.84
C PHE A 84 2.75 -25.70 4.55
N LEU A 85 2.81 -24.86 5.58
CA LEU A 85 4.08 -24.48 6.23
C LEU A 85 4.83 -25.67 6.84
N ASP A 86 4.13 -26.63 7.45
CA ASP A 86 4.75 -27.82 8.05
C ASP A 86 5.55 -28.65 7.03
N GLU A 87 5.10 -28.69 5.77
CA GLU A 87 5.81 -29.38 4.69
C GLU A 87 6.98 -28.54 4.17
N ILE A 88 6.76 -27.24 3.97
CA ILE A 88 7.75 -26.30 3.46
C ILE A 88 8.93 -26.15 4.42
N HIS A 89 8.69 -26.09 5.74
CA HIS A 89 9.72 -25.92 6.76
C HIS A 89 10.70 -27.09 6.87
N LYS A 90 10.40 -28.24 6.24
CA LYS A 90 11.35 -29.36 6.13
C LYS A 90 12.55 -29.03 5.23
N ASN A 91 12.41 -28.09 4.30
CA ASN A 91 13.44 -27.78 3.30
C ASN A 91 13.74 -26.28 3.16
N SER A 92 12.85 -25.39 3.60
CA SER A 92 12.92 -23.95 3.35
C SER A 92 12.56 -23.14 4.59
N LYS A 93 13.24 -22.01 4.80
CA LYS A 93 12.84 -21.01 5.81
C LYS A 93 11.80 -20.06 5.21
N THR A 94 10.90 -19.53 6.02
CA THR A 94 9.83 -18.63 5.56
C THR A 94 9.84 -17.28 6.26
N VAL A 95 9.52 -16.24 5.48
CA VAL A 95 9.36 -14.87 5.94
C VAL A 95 7.90 -14.49 5.80
N GLN A 96 7.32 -13.87 6.84
CA GLN A 96 6.11 -13.08 6.68
C GLN A 96 6.46 -11.59 6.55
N MET A 97 5.96 -10.95 5.51
CA MET A 97 6.08 -9.50 5.32
C MET A 97 4.78 -8.91 4.78
N GLY A 98 4.07 -8.15 5.61
CA GLY A 98 2.79 -7.56 5.23
C GLY A 98 2.92 -6.45 4.18
N HIS A 99 1.95 -6.35 3.28
CA HIS A 99 1.91 -5.30 2.24
C HIS A 99 1.38 -3.94 2.72
N GLY A 100 0.74 -3.90 3.89
CA GLY A 100 0.00 -2.73 4.37
C GLY A 100 0.36 -2.38 5.81
N VAL A 101 0.47 -1.07 6.05
CA VAL A 101 0.71 -0.48 7.37
C VAL A 101 -0.59 0.02 7.99
N GLY A 102 -0.66 -0.02 9.32
CA GLY A 102 -1.80 0.45 10.11
C GLY A 102 -2.28 -0.53 11.17
N PRO A 103 -3.29 -0.16 11.99
CA PRO A 103 -3.66 -0.91 13.19
C PRO A 103 -4.82 -1.89 13.00
N LYS A 104 -5.21 -2.23 11.76
CA LYS A 104 -6.33 -3.15 11.51
C LYS A 104 -6.09 -4.49 12.23
N PRO A 105 -7.03 -4.99 13.06
CA PRO A 105 -6.81 -6.22 13.83
C PRO A 105 -6.46 -7.45 12.99
N SER A 106 -7.01 -7.54 11.77
CA SER A 106 -6.72 -8.60 10.81
C SER A 106 -5.26 -8.67 10.40
N TYR A 107 -4.46 -7.63 10.63
CA TYR A 107 -3.01 -7.65 10.38
C TYR A 107 -2.29 -8.60 11.34
N TYR A 108 -2.71 -8.65 12.61
CA TYR A 108 -2.02 -9.43 13.64
C TYR A 108 -2.35 -10.93 13.54
N ARG A 109 -3.63 -11.27 13.29
CA ARG A 109 -4.11 -12.66 13.16
C ARG A 109 -3.47 -13.46 12.02
N LYS A 110 -2.78 -12.79 11.08
CA LYS A 110 -2.00 -13.48 10.04
C LYS A 110 -0.82 -14.29 10.60
N SER A 111 -0.46 -14.09 11.86
CA SER A 111 0.53 -14.90 12.58
C SER A 111 -0.08 -16.08 13.34
N ASP A 112 -1.38 -16.39 13.16
CA ASP A 112 -1.96 -17.62 13.72
C ASP A 112 -1.27 -18.89 13.15
N SER A 113 -0.56 -18.78 12.03
CA SER A 113 0.38 -19.78 11.52
C SER A 113 1.80 -19.20 11.49
N PRO A 114 2.72 -19.67 12.35
CA PRO A 114 4.03 -19.05 12.50
C PRO A 114 4.94 -19.31 11.30
N MET A 115 5.54 -18.26 10.77
CA MET A 115 6.65 -18.33 9.80
C MET A 115 7.98 -18.41 10.56
N THR A 116 9.09 -18.76 9.88
CA THR A 116 10.43 -18.74 10.51
C THR A 116 10.79 -17.37 11.08
N VAL A 117 10.37 -16.30 10.41
CA VAL A 117 10.45 -14.92 10.91
C VAL A 117 9.33 -14.08 10.32
N ARG A 118 8.85 -13.09 11.08
CA ARG A 118 8.03 -12.00 10.55
C ARG A 118 8.76 -10.67 10.69
N PHE A 119 8.89 -9.96 9.58
CA PHE A 119 9.44 -8.62 9.56
C PHE A 119 8.36 -7.60 9.91
N MET A 120 8.68 -6.74 10.86
CA MET A 120 7.79 -5.74 11.45
C MET A 120 8.26 -4.33 11.12
N GLU A 121 7.30 -3.43 10.96
CA GLU A 121 7.54 -2.07 10.53
C GLU A 121 7.75 -1.15 11.75
N GLY A 122 6.65 -0.71 12.40
CA GLY A 122 6.69 0.21 13.53
C GLY A 122 6.79 -0.42 14.93
N LYS A 123 7.25 0.37 15.91
CA LYS A 123 7.57 -0.08 17.28
C LYS A 123 6.34 -0.57 18.03
N LEU A 124 5.23 0.16 17.96
CA LEU A 124 3.99 -0.23 18.61
C LEU A 124 3.42 -1.53 18.02
N ARG A 125 3.55 -1.71 16.70
CA ARG A 125 3.11 -2.94 16.03
C ARG A 125 3.95 -4.13 16.44
N LEU A 126 5.27 -3.97 16.53
CA LEU A 126 6.17 -4.99 17.05
C LEU A 126 5.77 -5.40 18.48
N LYS A 127 5.66 -4.42 19.38
CA LYS A 127 5.27 -4.69 20.77
C LYS A 127 3.96 -5.48 20.87
N LYS A 128 2.92 -5.03 20.14
CA LYS A 128 1.61 -5.70 20.14
C LYS A 128 1.66 -7.12 19.62
N ILE A 129 2.45 -7.39 18.58
CA ILE A 129 2.49 -8.74 18.02
C ILE A 129 3.30 -9.70 18.89
N GLU A 130 4.37 -9.22 19.54
CA GLU A 130 5.13 -9.98 20.54
C GLU A 130 4.27 -10.34 21.76
N GLU A 131 3.40 -9.42 22.21
CA GLU A 131 2.44 -9.71 23.28
C GLU A 131 1.40 -10.78 22.88
N MET A 132 0.99 -10.82 21.60
CA MET A 132 0.01 -11.79 21.10
C MET A 132 0.62 -13.17 20.80
N TYR A 133 1.87 -13.22 20.35
CA TYR A 133 2.55 -14.44 19.91
C TYR A 133 3.98 -14.51 20.51
N PRO A 134 4.12 -14.66 21.84
CA PRO A 134 5.41 -14.50 22.53
C PRO A 134 6.48 -15.53 22.16
N ASN A 135 6.11 -16.62 21.51
CA ASN A 135 7.02 -17.69 21.09
C ASN A 135 7.50 -17.55 19.64
N ASP A 136 6.94 -16.60 18.89
CA ASP A 136 7.26 -16.39 17.48
C ASP A 136 8.41 -15.40 17.30
N LYS A 137 9.05 -15.44 16.12
CA LYS A 137 10.18 -14.57 15.82
C LYS A 137 9.75 -13.32 15.05
N PHE A 138 9.85 -12.17 15.70
CA PHE A 138 9.64 -10.85 15.09
C PHE A 138 10.93 -10.05 15.02
N VAL A 139 11.10 -9.27 13.95
CA VAL A 139 12.26 -8.39 13.75
C VAL A 139 11.80 -7.06 13.18
N GLN A 140 12.10 -5.94 13.85
CA GLN A 140 11.82 -4.61 13.31
C GLN A 140 12.82 -4.28 12.19
N VAL A 141 12.28 -3.97 11.01
CA VAL A 141 13.08 -3.57 9.84
C VAL A 141 12.60 -2.27 9.20
N GLY A 142 11.39 -1.79 9.52
CA GLY A 142 10.77 -0.67 8.82
C GLY A 142 9.92 -1.13 7.63
N PHE A 143 9.53 -0.20 6.75
CA PHE A 143 8.60 -0.48 5.65
C PHE A 143 9.27 -0.33 4.29
N SER A 144 9.80 -1.44 3.76
CA SER A 144 10.64 -1.47 2.56
C SER A 144 10.03 -0.83 1.32
N LYS A 145 8.70 -0.83 1.16
CA LYS A 145 8.01 -0.13 0.06
C LYS A 145 8.40 1.35 -0.05
N LEU A 146 8.73 2.01 1.05
CA LEU A 146 9.14 3.41 1.05
C LEU A 146 10.65 3.62 0.93
N ASP A 147 11.47 2.56 0.99
CA ASP A 147 12.93 2.67 0.86
C ASP A 147 13.33 3.51 -0.38
N PRO A 148 12.76 3.29 -1.58
CA PRO A 148 13.12 4.05 -2.77
C PRO A 148 12.92 5.57 -2.65
N ILE A 149 11.98 6.03 -1.81
CA ILE A 149 11.76 7.46 -1.59
C ILE A 149 12.84 8.04 -0.69
N PHE A 150 13.25 7.30 0.35
CA PHE A 150 14.22 7.75 1.36
C PHE A 150 15.68 7.55 0.94
N ASP A 151 15.96 6.59 0.04
CA ASP A 151 17.27 6.41 -0.58
C ASP A 151 17.45 7.20 -1.89
N GLU A 152 16.46 8.01 -2.25
CA GLU A 152 16.41 8.90 -3.42
C GLU A 152 16.45 8.18 -4.79
N THR A 153 16.24 6.86 -4.84
CA THR A 153 16.19 6.12 -6.11
C THR A 153 14.84 6.27 -6.83
N GLU A 154 13.75 6.59 -6.12
CA GLU A 154 12.45 6.93 -6.69
C GLU A 154 12.43 8.40 -7.14
N GLN A 155 12.30 8.60 -8.45
CA GLN A 155 12.22 9.93 -9.06
C GLN A 155 10.80 10.52 -9.00
N GLY A 156 9.79 9.69 -8.78
CA GLY A 156 8.40 10.07 -8.89
C GLY A 156 7.93 10.10 -10.35
N LEU A 157 6.71 10.58 -10.53
CA LEU A 157 6.09 10.81 -11.84
C LEU A 157 6.62 12.09 -12.47
N ASP A 158 6.92 12.03 -13.76
CA ASP A 158 7.19 13.21 -14.59
C ASP A 158 5.86 13.89 -14.97
N LEU A 159 5.53 14.95 -14.25
CA LEU A 159 4.27 15.70 -14.43
C LEU A 159 4.10 16.21 -15.86
N ALA A 160 5.18 16.70 -16.50
CA ALA A 160 5.09 17.24 -17.86
C ALA A 160 4.77 16.13 -18.88
N ASN A 161 5.40 14.96 -18.74
CA ASN A 161 5.08 13.80 -19.58
C ASN A 161 3.65 13.28 -19.37
N LEU A 162 3.07 13.51 -18.18
CA LEU A 162 1.67 13.22 -17.90
C LEU A 162 0.69 14.30 -18.42
N GLY A 163 1.19 15.37 -19.04
CA GLY A 163 0.39 16.51 -19.49
C GLY A 163 -0.04 17.46 -18.37
N LEU A 164 0.59 17.37 -17.20
CA LEU A 164 0.36 18.20 -16.02
C LEU A 164 1.38 19.34 -15.94
N ASP A 165 1.09 20.36 -15.12
CA ASP A 165 1.95 21.55 -14.99
C ASP A 165 2.97 21.35 -13.85
N PRO A 166 4.28 21.20 -14.13
CA PRO A 166 5.27 20.94 -13.09
C PRO A 166 5.43 22.08 -12.06
N ASN A 167 4.87 23.28 -12.33
CA ASN A 167 4.93 24.41 -11.40
C ASN A 167 3.76 24.44 -10.41
N LYS A 168 2.74 23.60 -10.61
CA LYS A 168 1.58 23.52 -9.71
C LYS A 168 1.83 22.52 -8.60
N LYS A 169 1.26 22.84 -7.43
CA LYS A 169 1.15 21.88 -6.33
C LYS A 169 0.28 20.71 -6.73
N THR A 170 0.63 19.52 -6.26
CA THR A 170 0.02 18.26 -6.70
C THR A 170 -0.75 17.59 -5.56
N ILE A 171 -2.05 17.39 -5.78
CA ILE A 171 -2.93 16.62 -4.91
C ILE A 171 -2.89 15.15 -5.34
N LEU A 172 -2.61 14.24 -4.41
CA LEU A 172 -2.91 12.82 -4.58
C LEU A 172 -4.27 12.51 -3.96
N TYR A 173 -5.25 12.18 -4.79
CA TYR A 173 -6.52 11.61 -4.34
C TYR A 173 -6.45 10.08 -4.41
N ALA A 174 -6.38 9.43 -3.25
CA ALA A 174 -6.24 7.97 -3.13
C ALA A 174 -7.31 7.37 -2.22
N PRO A 175 -8.56 7.26 -2.70
CA PRO A 175 -9.68 6.85 -1.87
C PRO A 175 -9.64 5.37 -1.49
N THR A 176 -10.20 5.08 -0.33
CA THR A 176 -10.44 3.74 0.21
C THR A 176 -11.38 2.97 -0.72
N PHE A 177 -11.14 1.66 -0.85
CA PHE A 177 -11.92 0.81 -1.76
C PHE A 177 -13.41 0.69 -1.40
N ASN A 178 -13.74 0.54 -0.11
CA ASN A 178 -15.13 0.50 0.35
C ASN A 178 -15.21 0.64 1.89
N PRO A 179 -15.98 1.60 2.42
CA PRO A 179 -16.68 2.69 1.72
C PRO A 179 -15.67 3.68 1.15
N THR A 180 -16.14 4.49 0.22
CA THR A 180 -15.30 5.41 -0.56
C THR A 180 -15.95 6.79 -0.58
N SER A 181 -15.18 7.86 -0.65
CA SER A 181 -15.71 9.21 -0.91
C SER A 181 -15.94 9.47 -2.40
N LEU A 182 -15.54 8.57 -3.31
CA LEU A 182 -15.62 8.77 -4.77
C LEU A 182 -16.98 9.32 -5.25
N GLY A 183 -18.08 8.76 -4.74
CA GLY A 183 -19.43 9.17 -5.11
C GLY A 183 -19.88 10.53 -4.54
N CYS A 184 -19.14 11.09 -3.58
CA CYS A 184 -19.41 12.40 -2.98
C CYS A 184 -18.79 13.56 -3.77
N PHE A 185 -17.82 13.30 -4.65
CA PHE A 185 -17.16 14.33 -5.44
C PHE A 185 -18.03 14.67 -6.67
N PRO A 186 -18.33 15.96 -6.91
CA PRO A 186 -19.01 16.41 -8.12
C PRO A 186 -18.27 15.99 -9.40
N LYS A 187 -18.98 15.87 -10.53
CA LYS A 187 -18.35 15.52 -11.83
C LYS A 187 -17.33 16.57 -12.29
N ASN A 188 -17.52 17.83 -11.89
CA ASN A 188 -16.70 18.98 -12.24
C ASN A 188 -15.68 19.38 -11.17
N TRP A 189 -15.53 18.57 -10.10
CA TRP A 189 -14.61 18.91 -9.01
C TRP A 189 -13.20 19.28 -9.48
N PRO A 190 -12.58 18.67 -10.52
CA PRO A 190 -11.22 19.06 -10.91
C PRO A 190 -11.11 20.52 -11.36
N SER A 191 -12.18 21.11 -11.89
CA SER A 191 -12.24 22.54 -12.23
C SER A 191 -12.27 23.45 -11.00
N GLU A 192 -12.84 22.98 -9.89
CA GLU A 192 -12.88 23.71 -8.62
C GLU A 192 -11.50 23.72 -7.90
N PHE A 193 -10.53 22.98 -8.45
CA PHE A 193 -9.16 22.81 -7.97
C PHE A 193 -8.15 23.05 -9.12
N SER A 194 -8.49 23.93 -10.07
CA SER A 194 -7.71 24.20 -11.28
C SER A 194 -6.28 24.72 -11.03
N GLU A 195 -6.03 25.25 -9.84
CA GLU A 195 -4.73 25.71 -9.34
C GLU A 195 -3.78 24.56 -8.96
N TYR A 196 -4.29 23.33 -8.87
CA TYR A 196 -3.52 22.13 -8.53
C TYR A 196 -3.46 21.15 -9.71
N ASN A 197 -2.39 20.35 -9.74
CA ASN A 197 -2.43 19.06 -10.42
C ASN A 197 -3.15 18.04 -9.53
N ILE A 198 -3.82 17.08 -10.14
CA ILE A 198 -4.58 16.04 -9.44
C ILE A 198 -4.15 14.69 -9.97
N LEU A 199 -3.53 13.90 -9.10
CA LEU A 199 -3.25 12.49 -9.34
C LEU A 199 -4.34 11.66 -8.67
N ILE A 200 -5.05 10.83 -9.44
CA ILE A 200 -6.10 9.96 -8.92
C ILE A 200 -5.59 8.52 -8.95
N LYS A 201 -5.47 7.91 -7.77
CA LYS A 201 -5.07 6.50 -7.63
C LYS A 201 -6.10 5.70 -6.86
N VAL A 202 -6.97 5.01 -7.59
CA VAL A 202 -7.97 4.09 -7.01
C VAL A 202 -7.47 2.66 -6.96
N HIS A 203 -8.13 1.83 -6.15
CA HIS A 203 -7.86 0.39 -6.09
C HIS A 203 -8.13 -0.28 -7.45
N SER A 204 -7.29 -1.21 -7.89
CA SER A 204 -7.41 -1.91 -9.19
C SER A 204 -8.78 -2.56 -9.41
N LEU A 205 -9.33 -3.20 -8.37
CA LEU A 205 -10.68 -3.77 -8.38
C LEU A 205 -11.81 -2.77 -8.69
N THR A 206 -11.63 -1.47 -8.41
CA THR A 206 -12.58 -0.41 -8.81
C THR A 206 -12.54 -0.23 -10.33
N LEU A 207 -11.34 -0.27 -10.92
CA LEU A 207 -11.15 -0.11 -12.37
C LEU A 207 -11.56 -1.36 -13.16
N SER A 208 -11.45 -2.56 -12.58
CA SER A 208 -11.63 -3.82 -13.33
C SER A 208 -12.97 -4.53 -13.15
N ARG A 209 -13.70 -4.32 -12.04
CA ARG A 209 -14.96 -5.06 -11.79
C ARG A 209 -16.18 -4.30 -12.26
N ASN A 210 -17.00 -4.93 -13.11
CA ASN A 210 -18.27 -4.39 -13.65
C ASN A 210 -19.21 -3.76 -12.62
N ARG A 211 -19.22 -4.27 -11.38
CA ARG A 211 -20.06 -3.72 -10.29
C ARG A 211 -19.72 -2.26 -9.91
N TYR A 212 -18.57 -1.74 -10.36
CA TYR A 212 -18.11 -0.37 -10.10
C TYR A 212 -18.21 0.52 -11.35
N LYS A 213 -19.01 0.15 -12.35
CA LYS A 213 -19.15 0.90 -13.61
C LYS A 213 -19.47 2.39 -13.41
N ILE A 214 -20.30 2.73 -12.43
CA ILE A 214 -20.62 4.14 -12.11
C ILE A 214 -19.37 4.89 -11.63
N ASP A 215 -18.54 4.27 -10.81
CA ASP A 215 -17.28 4.87 -10.36
C ASP A 215 -16.28 4.98 -11.50
N GLN A 216 -16.23 3.98 -12.37
CA GLN A 216 -15.40 4.01 -13.59
C GLN A 216 -15.82 5.16 -14.52
N GLU A 217 -17.11 5.33 -14.80
CA GLU A 217 -17.62 6.44 -15.62
C GLU A 217 -17.26 7.80 -15.02
N ARG A 218 -17.36 7.93 -13.69
CA ARG A 218 -16.97 9.15 -12.98
C ARG A 218 -15.47 9.43 -13.13
N ILE A 219 -14.63 8.42 -12.92
CA ILE A 219 -13.17 8.52 -13.07
C ILE A 219 -12.79 8.86 -14.52
N GLN A 220 -13.45 8.26 -15.52
CA GLN A 220 -13.22 8.58 -16.92
C GLN A 220 -13.61 10.02 -17.27
N ALA A 221 -14.69 10.53 -16.66
CA ALA A 221 -15.07 11.94 -16.80
C ALA A 221 -14.01 12.87 -16.18
N TRP A 222 -13.46 12.51 -15.01
CA TRP A 222 -12.38 13.28 -14.37
C TRP A 222 -11.09 13.26 -15.18
N LYS A 223 -10.78 12.14 -15.85
CA LYS A 223 -9.61 12.04 -16.74
C LYS A 223 -9.60 13.04 -17.90
N GLN A 224 -10.75 13.62 -18.24
CA GLN A 224 -10.85 14.61 -19.33
C GLN A 224 -10.37 16.02 -18.93
N TYR A 225 -10.15 16.30 -17.65
CA TYR A 225 -9.67 17.61 -17.21
C TYR A 225 -8.15 17.70 -17.36
N SER A 226 -7.67 18.85 -17.85
CA SER A 226 -6.24 19.06 -18.17
C SER A 226 -5.32 19.03 -16.95
N ASN A 227 -5.86 19.17 -15.74
CA ASN A 227 -5.12 19.09 -14.49
C ASN A 227 -5.25 17.72 -13.80
N VAL A 228 -5.76 16.69 -14.47
CA VAL A 228 -5.99 15.36 -13.89
C VAL A 228 -5.19 14.29 -14.60
N TYR A 229 -4.49 13.49 -13.82
CA TYR A 229 -3.99 12.19 -14.24
C TYR A 229 -4.66 11.08 -13.44
N VAL A 230 -5.16 10.05 -14.14
CA VAL A 230 -5.74 8.86 -13.51
C VAL A 230 -4.82 7.68 -13.77
N ALA A 231 -4.35 7.07 -12.70
CA ALA A 231 -3.48 5.91 -12.78
C ALA A 231 -4.18 4.69 -13.39
N GLY A 232 -3.45 3.98 -14.25
CA GLY A 232 -3.83 2.71 -14.83
C GLY A 232 -3.90 1.55 -13.83
N VAL A 233 -4.36 0.40 -14.34
CA VAL A 233 -4.42 -0.86 -13.57
C VAL A 233 -3.03 -1.47 -13.40
N ASP A 234 -2.18 -1.28 -14.41
CA ASP A 234 -0.76 -1.66 -14.50
C ASP A 234 0.16 -0.81 -13.62
N GLU A 235 -0.23 0.43 -13.31
CA GLU A 235 0.46 1.29 -12.34
C GLU A 235 0.13 0.89 -10.88
N PHE A 236 0.40 -0.36 -10.50
CA PHE A 236 -0.02 -0.88 -9.18
C PHE A 236 0.77 -0.28 -8.01
N SER A 237 1.95 0.30 -8.24
CA SER A 237 2.74 0.94 -7.19
C SER A 237 2.21 2.33 -6.87
N LEU A 238 1.96 2.58 -5.59
CA LEU A 238 1.61 3.92 -5.10
C LEU A 238 2.85 4.81 -4.92
N VAL A 239 4.04 4.22 -4.86
CA VAL A 239 5.30 4.88 -4.45
C VAL A 239 5.64 6.10 -5.32
N PRO A 240 5.58 6.05 -6.67
CA PRO A 240 5.81 7.23 -7.50
C PRO A 240 4.82 8.37 -7.20
N PHE A 241 3.56 8.04 -6.93
CA PHE A 241 2.52 9.02 -6.58
C PHE A 241 2.78 9.68 -5.22
N LEU A 242 3.22 8.90 -4.22
CA LEU A 242 3.58 9.44 -2.90
C LEU A 242 4.78 10.40 -3.00
N LYS A 243 5.77 10.07 -3.84
CA LYS A 243 6.94 10.93 -4.08
C LYS A 243 6.53 12.25 -4.72
N THR A 244 5.70 12.22 -5.76
CA THR A 244 5.33 13.40 -6.55
C THR A 244 4.37 14.34 -5.82
N ALA A 245 3.41 13.83 -5.07
CA ALA A 245 2.36 14.67 -4.50
C ALA A 245 2.84 15.55 -3.33
N ASP A 246 2.28 16.75 -3.21
CA ASP A 246 2.50 17.66 -2.09
C ASP A 246 1.52 17.40 -0.94
N ILE A 247 0.31 16.93 -1.25
CA ILE A 247 -0.74 16.66 -0.26
C ILE A 247 -1.55 15.42 -0.63
N LEU A 248 -1.94 14.63 0.37
CA LEU A 248 -2.82 13.48 0.21
C LEU A 248 -4.25 13.82 0.62
N VAL A 249 -5.22 13.44 -0.21
CA VAL A 249 -6.64 13.43 0.10
C VAL A 249 -7.13 11.98 0.11
N SER A 250 -7.60 11.49 1.26
CA SER A 250 -8.03 10.10 1.44
C SER A 250 -9.01 9.98 2.61
N GLU A 251 -9.61 8.80 2.79
CA GLU A 251 -10.29 8.39 4.03
C GLU A 251 -9.43 7.32 4.72
N ALA A 252 -10.03 6.32 5.37
CA ALA A 252 -9.38 5.24 6.14
C ALA A 252 -8.63 4.18 5.29
N SER A 253 -7.48 4.57 4.72
CA SER A 253 -6.55 3.70 3.97
C SER A 253 -5.19 3.56 4.66
N SER A 254 -4.44 2.49 4.36
CA SER A 254 -3.02 2.38 4.75
C SER A 254 -2.19 3.50 4.13
N THR A 255 -2.61 4.01 2.97
CA THR A 255 -2.03 5.15 2.27
C THR A 255 -1.82 6.36 3.18
N LEU A 256 -2.73 6.59 4.14
CA LEU A 256 -2.59 7.67 5.12
C LEU A 256 -1.27 7.53 5.90
N PHE A 257 -0.97 6.35 6.44
CA PHE A 257 0.29 6.12 7.16
C PHE A 257 1.51 6.20 6.24
N GLU A 258 1.40 5.68 5.02
CA GLU A 258 2.49 5.69 4.04
C GLU A 258 2.88 7.12 3.66
N PHE A 259 1.91 8.00 3.43
CA PHE A 259 2.18 9.41 3.08
C PHE A 259 2.59 10.23 4.31
N ALA A 260 1.98 9.98 5.47
CA ALA A 260 2.36 10.64 6.71
C ALA A 260 3.81 10.32 7.14
N ALA A 261 4.32 9.14 6.79
CA ALA A 261 5.71 8.77 7.01
C ALA A 261 6.70 9.65 6.21
N LEU A 262 6.25 10.26 5.11
CA LEU A 262 7.02 11.25 4.34
C LEU A 262 6.97 12.66 4.95
N ASP A 263 6.31 12.83 6.10
CA ASP A 263 6.02 14.10 6.76
C ASP A 263 5.33 15.13 5.85
N LYS A 264 4.49 14.65 4.93
CA LYS A 264 3.68 15.51 4.05
C LYS A 264 2.26 15.70 4.59
N PRO A 265 1.59 16.83 4.28
CA PRO A 265 0.23 17.10 4.72
C PRO A 265 -0.79 16.07 4.25
N VAL A 266 -1.77 15.78 5.11
CA VAL A 266 -2.81 14.77 4.88
C VAL A 266 -4.17 15.40 5.18
N VAL A 267 -5.12 15.26 4.24
CA VAL A 267 -6.52 15.63 4.42
C VAL A 267 -7.37 14.38 4.44
N ILE A 268 -8.07 14.19 5.55
CA ILE A 268 -8.95 13.06 5.82
C ILE A 268 -10.39 13.47 5.49
N CYS A 269 -11.02 12.77 4.55
CA CYS A 269 -12.41 12.98 4.20
C CYS A 269 -13.33 12.19 5.17
N ASP A 270 -14.18 12.91 5.91
CA ASP A 270 -15.17 12.32 6.83
C ASP A 270 -16.52 12.03 6.16
N PHE A 271 -16.55 12.06 4.83
CA PHE A 271 -17.75 11.88 4.02
C PHE A 271 -17.58 10.70 3.08
N TYR A 272 -18.62 9.87 3.00
CA TYR A 272 -18.59 8.60 2.31
C TYR A 272 -19.85 8.42 1.47
N ASP A 273 -19.69 7.86 0.28
CA ASP A 273 -20.81 7.34 -0.51
C ASP A 273 -21.19 5.96 0.03
N LEU A 274 -22.08 5.97 1.04
CA LEU A 274 -22.51 4.76 1.72
C LEU A 274 -23.56 3.99 0.89
N LYS A 275 -23.35 2.69 0.77
CA LYS A 275 -24.38 1.75 0.29
C LYS A 275 -25.58 1.77 1.23
N TRP A 276 -26.76 1.45 0.70
CA TRP A 276 -28.00 1.38 1.49
C TRP A 276 -27.88 0.49 2.75
N SER A 277 -27.11 -0.61 2.66
CA SER A 277 -26.80 -1.50 3.79
C SER A 277 -26.01 -0.87 4.94
N TYR A 278 -25.56 0.38 4.79
CA TYR A 278 -24.83 1.18 5.76
C TYR A 278 -25.58 2.47 6.14
N LYS A 279 -26.83 2.65 5.67
CA LYS A 279 -27.66 3.84 5.90
C LYS A 279 -28.86 3.51 6.81
N GLY A 280 -29.48 4.56 7.37
CA GLY A 280 -30.70 4.46 8.18
C GLY A 280 -30.56 3.49 9.36
N ILE A 281 -31.52 2.57 9.51
CA ILE A 281 -31.52 1.55 10.56
C ILE A 281 -30.31 0.59 10.49
N PHE A 282 -29.59 0.52 9.36
CA PHE A 282 -28.39 -0.29 9.20
C PHE A 282 -27.09 0.47 9.47
N LYS A 283 -27.16 1.74 9.87
CA LYS A 283 -25.98 2.58 10.18
C LYS A 283 -25.06 1.94 11.22
N TYR A 284 -25.59 1.16 12.16
CA TYR A 284 -24.80 0.40 13.13
C TYR A 284 -23.74 -0.51 12.46
N ARG A 285 -23.98 -0.98 11.23
CA ARG A 285 -23.01 -1.80 10.47
C ARG A 285 -21.81 -0.97 10.04
N PHE A 286 -22.03 0.29 9.70
CA PHE A 286 -20.96 1.23 9.38
C PHE A 286 -20.19 1.57 10.64
N GLU A 287 -20.88 1.92 11.73
CA GLU A 287 -20.25 2.26 13.02
C GLU A 287 -19.46 1.08 13.59
N LYS A 288 -19.99 -0.15 13.55
CA LYS A 288 -19.29 -1.36 13.98
C LYS A 288 -18.01 -1.63 13.18
N ARG A 289 -18.04 -1.33 11.87
CA ARG A 289 -16.92 -1.61 10.96
C ARG A 289 -15.89 -0.47 10.92
N PHE A 290 -16.32 0.79 11.00
CA PHE A 290 -15.50 1.98 10.75
C PHE A 290 -15.41 2.95 11.93
N GLY A 291 -16.31 2.88 12.91
CA GLY A 291 -16.27 3.76 14.08
C GLY A 291 -15.01 3.60 14.93
N LYS A 292 -14.37 2.42 14.88
CA LYS A 292 -13.04 2.20 15.48
C LYS A 292 -11.90 2.67 14.58
N ASP A 293 -12.07 2.53 13.26
CA ASP A 293 -11.07 2.94 12.27
C ASP A 293 -10.95 4.47 12.20
N SER A 294 -12.03 5.25 12.28
CA SER A 294 -11.92 6.73 12.26
C SER A 294 -11.12 7.30 13.43
N ALA A 295 -11.24 6.71 14.62
CA ALA A 295 -10.48 7.11 15.81
C ALA A 295 -8.96 6.88 15.63
N ILE A 296 -8.58 5.90 14.82
CA ILE A 296 -7.18 5.57 14.56
C ILE A 296 -6.48 6.66 13.75
N TYR A 297 -7.15 7.29 12.79
CA TYR A 297 -6.53 8.25 11.87
C TYR A 297 -6.71 9.70 12.29
N LYS A 298 -7.51 9.94 13.33
CA LYS A 298 -8.01 11.27 13.72
C LYS A 298 -6.92 12.35 13.83
N ASP A 299 -5.75 11.98 14.32
CA ASP A 299 -4.69 12.94 14.58
C ASP A 299 -3.62 12.95 13.47
N LEU A 300 -3.78 12.18 12.39
CA LEU A 300 -2.77 12.06 11.34
C LEU A 300 -2.77 13.26 10.36
N GLY A 301 -3.88 14.00 10.27
CA GLY A 301 -4.03 15.11 9.36
C GLY A 301 -5.34 15.88 9.56
N ALA A 302 -5.54 16.93 8.77
CA ALA A 302 -6.73 17.77 8.86
C ALA A 302 -7.97 17.06 8.33
N HIS A 303 -9.14 17.38 8.89
CA HIS A 303 -10.40 16.74 8.55
C HIS A 303 -11.29 17.63 7.68
N ALA A 304 -11.64 17.13 6.48
CA ALA A 304 -12.68 17.71 5.65
C ALA A 304 -14.02 17.05 5.98
N THR A 305 -14.88 17.75 6.73
CA THR A 305 -16.17 17.19 7.19
C THR A 305 -17.19 16.97 6.08
N ASN A 306 -17.02 17.63 4.93
CA ASN A 306 -17.81 17.47 3.73
C ASN A 306 -17.03 18.05 2.53
N TYR A 307 -17.47 17.73 1.31
CA TYR A 307 -16.83 18.20 0.08
C TYR A 307 -16.69 19.73 0.00
N LYS A 308 -17.69 20.51 0.45
CA LYS A 308 -17.64 21.98 0.38
C LYS A 308 -16.49 22.59 1.17
N LYS A 309 -16.04 21.93 2.24
CA LYS A 309 -14.88 22.38 3.05
C LYS A 309 -13.54 21.89 2.51
N LEU A 310 -13.53 20.96 1.55
CA LEU A 310 -12.32 20.27 1.12
C LEU A 310 -11.27 21.24 0.57
N ASN A 311 -11.67 22.19 -0.29
CA ASN A 311 -10.73 23.16 -0.86
C ASN A 311 -10.08 24.04 0.23
N THR A 312 -10.89 24.59 1.14
CA THR A 312 -10.37 25.38 2.28
C THR A 312 -9.36 24.58 3.10
N VAL A 313 -9.69 23.34 3.47
CA VAL A 313 -8.78 22.51 4.28
C VAL A 313 -7.48 22.17 3.53
N ILE A 314 -7.56 21.87 2.23
CA ILE A 314 -6.37 21.61 1.40
C ILE A 314 -5.48 22.85 1.34
N LYS A 315 -6.06 24.03 1.10
CA LYS A 315 -5.31 25.28 1.04
C LYS A 315 -4.61 25.57 2.36
N ASP A 316 -5.31 25.45 3.48
CA ASP A 316 -4.76 25.70 4.82
C ASP A 316 -3.58 24.75 5.13
N GLU A 317 -3.69 23.46 4.79
CA GLU A 317 -2.63 22.46 5.02
C GLU A 317 -1.43 22.62 4.07
N ILE A 318 -1.64 23.10 2.84
CA ILE A 318 -0.54 23.44 1.92
C ILE A 318 0.22 24.68 2.41
N GLU A 319 -0.50 25.69 2.92
CA GLU A 319 0.11 26.91 3.48
C GLU A 319 0.80 26.64 4.83
N ASN A 320 0.33 25.64 5.59
CA ASN A 320 0.83 25.32 6.93
C ASN A 320 1.21 23.82 7.05
N PRO A 321 2.23 23.34 6.32
CA PRO A 321 2.55 21.91 6.26
C PRO A 321 3.04 21.31 7.59
N GLU A 322 3.46 22.15 8.52
CA GLU A 322 3.88 21.76 9.88
C GLU A 322 2.68 21.36 10.77
N ASN A 323 1.45 21.67 10.36
CA ASN A 323 0.25 21.16 11.01
C ASN A 323 0.34 19.64 11.12
N PHE A 324 -0.01 19.08 12.28
CA PHE A 324 0.05 17.64 12.57
C PHE A 324 1.43 16.96 12.48
N LYS A 325 2.54 17.66 12.20
CA LYS A 325 3.89 17.06 12.08
C LYS A 325 4.29 16.17 13.25
N ASN A 326 4.12 16.66 14.48
CA ASN A 326 4.43 15.88 15.69
C ASN A 326 3.57 14.61 15.78
N SER A 327 2.32 14.68 15.34
CA SER A 327 1.44 13.53 15.30
C SER A 327 1.87 12.54 14.22
N ARG A 328 2.10 13.01 12.98
CA ARG A 328 2.63 12.19 11.88
C ARG A 328 3.91 11.47 12.29
N LEU A 329 4.84 12.14 12.96
CA LEU A 329 6.07 11.54 13.48
C LEU A 329 5.77 10.40 14.48
N LYS A 330 4.84 10.62 15.42
CA LYS A 330 4.43 9.57 16.37
C LYS A 330 3.84 8.35 15.64
N TYR A 331 2.93 8.59 14.70
CA TYR A 331 2.34 7.51 13.90
C TYR A 331 3.35 6.79 13.04
N ASN A 332 4.33 7.51 12.47
CA ASN A 332 5.43 6.92 11.72
C ASN A 332 6.20 5.94 12.61
N ILE A 333 6.68 6.39 13.78
CA ILE A 333 7.40 5.54 14.75
C ILE A 333 6.59 4.30 15.14
N ASP A 334 5.29 4.47 15.40
CA ASP A 334 4.43 3.42 15.91
C ASP A 334 4.02 2.40 14.83
N HIS A 335 3.83 2.83 13.58
CA HIS A 335 3.21 2.01 12.53
C HIS A 335 4.10 1.67 11.33
N VAL A 336 4.96 2.57 10.90
CA VAL A 336 5.80 2.44 9.70
C VAL A 336 7.26 2.15 10.06
N GLY A 337 7.73 2.67 11.19
CA GLY A 337 9.04 2.39 11.75
C GLY A 337 10.14 3.31 11.19
N PRO A 338 11.40 2.84 11.17
CA PRO A 338 12.50 3.59 10.59
C PRO A 338 12.23 3.93 9.11
N THR A 339 12.42 5.20 8.76
CA THR A 339 12.25 5.77 7.42
C THR A 339 13.58 6.30 6.90
N ASP A 340 14.60 5.45 6.96
CA ASP A 340 16.00 5.77 6.64
C ASP A 340 16.48 5.13 5.32
N GLY A 341 15.57 4.56 4.53
CA GLY A 341 15.88 3.88 3.27
C GLY A 341 16.51 2.49 3.43
N ASN A 342 16.69 1.99 4.66
CA ASN A 342 17.51 0.80 4.92
C ASN A 342 16.72 -0.45 5.30
N ALA A 343 15.40 -0.50 5.10
CA ALA A 343 14.61 -1.66 5.53
C ALA A 343 15.00 -2.93 4.74
N SER A 344 15.15 -2.81 3.43
CA SER A 344 15.64 -3.84 2.51
C SER A 344 17.03 -4.34 2.89
N ILE A 345 17.95 -3.43 3.25
CA ILE A 345 19.30 -3.77 3.74
C ILE A 345 19.23 -4.57 5.04
N ARG A 346 18.41 -4.12 6.01
CA ARG A 346 18.21 -4.85 7.28
C ARG A 346 17.65 -6.25 7.06
N ILE A 347 16.69 -6.39 6.15
CA ILE A 347 16.13 -7.69 5.75
C ILE A 347 17.22 -8.58 5.15
N ALA A 348 17.96 -8.09 4.15
CA ALA A 348 19.01 -8.86 3.49
C ALA A 348 20.10 -9.32 4.48
N ASN A 349 20.57 -8.42 5.35
CA ASN A 349 21.52 -8.74 6.41
C ASN A 349 20.99 -9.86 7.34
N TYR A 350 19.70 -9.81 7.68
CA TYR A 350 19.09 -10.85 8.51
C TYR A 350 19.12 -12.21 7.81
N LEU A 351 18.74 -12.28 6.53
CA LEU A 351 18.73 -13.54 5.78
C LEU A 351 20.14 -14.14 5.66
N GLU A 352 21.15 -13.32 5.36
CA GLU A 352 22.54 -13.77 5.20
C GLU A 352 23.17 -14.25 6.52
N SER A 353 22.68 -13.77 7.67
CA SER A 353 23.14 -14.19 9.00
C SER A 353 22.62 -15.55 9.47
N LYS A 354 21.79 -16.23 8.66
CA LYS A 354 20.99 -17.39 9.07
C LYS A 354 21.18 -18.59 8.17
#